data_AF-A0A0M2RC74-F1
#
_entry.id   AF-A0A0M2RC74-F1
#
_cell.length_a   1.000
_cell.length_b   1.000
_cell.length_c   1.000
_cell.angle_alpha   90.00
_cell.angle_beta   90.00
_cell.angle_gamma   90.00
#
_symmetry.space_group_name_H-M   'P 1'
#
loop_
_entity.id
_entity.type
_entity.pdbx_description
1 polymer ?
#
loop_
_entity_poly.entity_id
_entity_poly.type
_entity_poly.pdbx_seq_one_letter_code
_entity_poly.pdbx_strand_id
1 'polypeptide(L)'
;MQVRIYQPPKNAMQSGRANTKRWLVEYEPDAAREIEPLMGWTSSRDTRGQLRMWFDSKEEAIAYAQRQGVMYSVEEPKERKLKPKGYGDNFSNTRLGRWTH
;
A
#
# COMPACT_ATOMS: atom_id res chain seq x y z
N MET A 1 18.48 9.62 -1.75
CA MET A 1 17.49 9.02 -2.67
C MET A 1 17.20 7.58 -2.25
N GLN A 2 15.99 7.33 -1.74
CA GLN A 2 15.55 6.02 -1.26
C GLN A 2 14.23 5.63 -1.95
N VAL A 3 14.05 4.34 -2.21
CA VAL A 3 12.79 3.79 -2.72
C VAL A 3 12.11 2.92 -1.68
N ARG A 4 10.79 2.95 -1.67
CA ARG A 4 9.95 2.11 -0.84
C ARG A 4 9.35 1.01 -1.70
N ILE A 5 9.52 -0.23 -1.26
CA ILE A 5 9.03 -1.44 -1.92
C ILE A 5 7.95 -2.06 -1.04
N TYR A 6 6.70 -2.11 -1.51
CA TYR A 6 5.59 -2.60 -0.70
C TYR A 6 4.42 -3.11 -1.54
N GLN A 7 3.52 -3.89 -0.93
CA GLN A 7 2.22 -4.18 -1.54
C GLN A 7 1.17 -3.18 -1.03
N PRO A 8 0.45 -2.47 -1.91
CA PRO A 8 -0.54 -1.50 -1.48
C PRO A 8 -1.64 -2.12 -0.61
N PRO A 9 -2.01 -1.48 0.52
CA PRO A 9 -3.08 -1.97 1.37
C PRO A 9 -4.43 -1.87 0.66
N LYS A 10 -5.38 -2.71 1.06
CA LYS A 10 -6.77 -2.59 0.60
C LYS A 10 -7.35 -1.24 1.02
N ASN A 11 -7.97 -0.52 0.09
CA ASN A 11 -8.74 0.67 0.42
C ASN A 11 -9.80 0.34 1.49
N ALA A 12 -9.83 1.09 2.59
CA ALA A 12 -10.75 0.87 3.71
C ALA A 12 -12.22 0.99 3.27
N MET A 13 -12.52 1.92 2.36
CA MET A 13 -13.88 2.22 1.89
C MET A 13 -14.40 1.26 0.82
N GLN A 14 -13.52 0.43 0.22
CA GLN A 14 -13.89 -0.47 -0.87
C GLN A 14 -13.65 -1.94 -0.50
N SER A 15 -14.47 -2.85 -1.02
CA SER A 15 -14.33 -4.30 -0.78
C SER A 15 -13.31 -4.98 -1.70
N GLY A 16 -12.98 -4.37 -2.85
CA GLY A 16 -12.08 -4.92 -3.86
C GLY A 16 -10.65 -5.15 -3.38
N ARG A 17 -10.01 -6.22 -3.89
CA ARG A 17 -8.66 -6.67 -3.48
C ARG A 17 -7.67 -6.83 -4.63
N ALA A 18 -8.07 -6.50 -5.86
CA ALA A 18 -7.22 -6.71 -7.03
C ALA A 18 -5.86 -6.00 -6.91
N ASN A 19 -5.86 -4.79 -6.35
CA ASN A 19 -4.68 -3.93 -6.26
C ASN A 19 -3.71 -4.29 -5.12
N THR A 20 -4.01 -5.31 -4.31
CA THR A 20 -3.16 -5.68 -3.15
C THR A 20 -2.18 -6.81 -3.46
N LYS A 21 -2.19 -7.35 -4.68
CA LYS A 21 -1.39 -8.53 -5.04
C LYS A 21 -0.02 -8.21 -5.61
N ARG A 22 0.12 -7.04 -6.23
CA ARG A 22 1.34 -6.61 -6.92
C ARG A 22 2.22 -5.81 -5.98
N TRP A 23 3.52 -5.91 -6.21
CA TRP A 23 4.54 -5.11 -5.54
C TRP A 23 4.67 -3.77 -6.25
N LEU A 24 4.87 -2.72 -5.46
CA LEU A 24 4.98 -1.36 -5.94
C LEU A 24 6.28 -0.77 -5.42
N VAL A 25 7.05 -0.17 -6.32
CA VAL A 25 8.23 0.63 -6.01
C VAL A 25 7.88 2.10 -6.24
N GLU A 26 8.01 2.89 -5.18
CA GLU A 26 7.85 4.34 -5.19
C GLU A 26 9.11 5.02 -4.66
N TYR A 27 9.47 6.16 -5.25
CA TYR A 27 10.55 6.99 -4.74
C TYR A 27 10.05 7.82 -3.57
N GLU A 28 10.84 7.90 -2.51
CA GLU A 28 10.60 8.89 -1.46
C GLU A 28 10.87 10.29 -2.02
N PRO A 29 10.01 11.28 -1.71
CA PRO A 29 10.15 12.62 -2.24
C PRO A 29 11.45 13.26 -1.71
N ASP A 30 12.31 13.71 -2.62
CA ASP A 30 13.60 14.36 -2.26
C ASP A 30 13.40 15.84 -1.91
N ALA A 31 12.35 16.47 -2.47
CA ALA A 31 12.00 17.85 -2.22
C ALA A 31 10.60 17.99 -1.61
N ALA A 32 10.46 18.91 -0.65
CA ALA A 32 9.16 19.29 -0.13
C ALA A 32 8.28 19.89 -1.25
N ARG A 33 6.96 19.72 -1.12
CA ARG A 33 6.00 20.40 -1.98
C ARG A 33 5.82 21.84 -1.52
N GLU A 34 5.84 22.77 -2.46
CA GLU A 34 5.70 24.19 -2.21
C GLU A 34 4.40 24.70 -2.85
N ILE A 35 3.84 25.78 -2.30
CA ILE A 35 2.70 26.46 -2.89
C ILE A 35 3.24 27.58 -3.77
N GLU A 36 2.91 27.53 -5.06
CA GLU A 36 3.30 28.55 -6.03
C GLU A 36 2.55 29.87 -5.72
N PRO A 37 3.27 31.01 -5.64
CA PRO A 37 2.72 32.26 -5.10
C PRO A 37 1.64 32.94 -5.96
N LEU A 38 1.61 32.72 -7.28
CA LEU A 38 0.67 33.39 -8.18
C LEU A 38 -0.70 32.71 -8.21
N MET A 39 -0.72 31.39 -8.46
CA MET A 39 -1.94 30.61 -8.68
C MET A 39 -2.32 29.74 -7.47
N GLY A 40 -1.42 29.58 -6.50
CA GLY A 40 -1.63 28.72 -5.33
C GLY A 40 -1.52 27.22 -5.62
N TRP A 41 -0.92 26.82 -6.74
CA TRP A 41 -0.77 25.42 -7.11
C TRP A 41 0.33 24.73 -6.32
N THR A 42 0.16 23.42 -6.08
CA THR A 42 1.22 22.61 -5.48
C THR A 42 2.30 22.35 -6.52
N SER A 43 3.48 22.90 -6.30
CA SER A 43 4.66 22.72 -7.14
C SER A 43 5.71 21.85 -6.44
N SER A 44 6.52 21.15 -7.22
CA SER A 44 7.69 20.43 -6.72
C SER A 44 8.76 20.39 -7.80
N ARG A 45 10.03 20.45 -7.38
CA ARG A 45 11.19 20.26 -8.27
C ARG A 45 11.54 18.79 -8.47
N ASP A 46 10.95 17.90 -7.68
CA ASP A 46 11.15 16.45 -7.79
C ASP A 46 10.14 15.83 -8.77
N THR A 47 10.66 15.27 -9.86
CA THR A 47 9.88 14.55 -10.87
C THR A 47 9.73 13.07 -10.55
N ARG A 48 10.64 12.49 -9.75
CA ARG A 48 10.70 11.05 -9.48
C ARG A 48 9.60 10.60 -8.53
N GLY A 49 9.09 11.49 -7.66
CA GLY A 49 7.93 11.23 -6.82
C GLY A 49 6.64 10.91 -7.58
N GLN A 50 6.60 11.09 -8.91
CA GLN A 50 5.48 10.70 -9.76
C GLN A 50 5.57 9.25 -10.26
N LEU A 51 6.74 8.60 -10.13
CA LEU A 51 6.99 7.28 -10.66
C LEU A 51 6.41 6.20 -9.75
N ARG A 52 5.59 5.32 -10.34
CA ARG A 52 4.96 4.18 -9.69
C ARG A 52 5.20 2.94 -10.54
N MET A 53 6.06 2.03 -10.07
CA MET A 53 6.45 0.85 -10.85
C MET A 53 5.92 -0.42 -10.21
N TRP A 54 5.12 -1.16 -10.97
CA TRP A 54 4.49 -2.39 -10.50
C TRP A 54 5.30 -3.61 -10.91
N PHE A 55 5.49 -4.52 -9.98
CA PHE A 55 6.19 -5.79 -10.13
C PHE A 55 5.32 -6.95 -9.66
N ASP A 56 5.56 -8.13 -10.21
CA ASP A 56 4.80 -9.32 -9.84
C ASP A 56 5.43 -10.01 -8.61
N SER A 57 6.73 -9.85 -8.37
CA SER A 57 7.44 -10.40 -7.20
C SER A 57 8.24 -9.36 -6.40
N LYS A 58 8.55 -9.70 -5.14
CA LYS A 58 9.40 -8.87 -4.25
C LYS A 58 10.83 -8.84 -4.78
N GLU A 59 11.30 -9.96 -5.28
CA GLU A 59 12.65 -10.19 -5.77
C GLU A 59 12.93 -9.33 -7.01
N GLU A 60 11.97 -9.25 -7.94
CA GLU A 60 12.07 -8.37 -9.12
C GLU A 60 12.18 -6.89 -8.74
N ALA A 61 11.38 -6.45 -7.76
CA ALA A 61 11.40 -5.08 -7.27
C ALA A 61 12.75 -4.74 -6.60
N ILE A 62 13.29 -5.65 -5.79
CA ILE A 62 14.62 -5.49 -5.17
C ILE A 62 15.72 -5.48 -6.23
N ALA A 63 15.68 -6.40 -7.21
CA ALA A 63 16.64 -6.46 -8.30
C ALA A 63 16.60 -5.19 -9.17
N TYR A 64 15.43 -4.57 -9.35
CA TYR A 64 15.32 -3.27 -9.99
C TYR A 64 16.04 -2.19 -9.17
N ALA A 65 15.75 -2.08 -7.86
CA ALA A 65 16.38 -1.08 -6.99
C ALA A 65 17.91 -1.21 -6.95
N GLN A 66 18.42 -2.44 -6.86
CA GLN A 66 19.86 -2.74 -6.91
C GLN A 66 20.48 -2.34 -8.26
N ARG A 67 19.83 -2.64 -9.38
CA ARG A 67 20.30 -2.24 -10.72
C ARG A 67 20.35 -0.72 -10.91
N GLN A 68 19.42 0.01 -10.29
CA GLN A 68 19.41 1.48 -10.32
C GLN A 68 20.37 2.11 -9.31
N GLY A 69 21.00 1.32 -8.43
CA GLY A 69 21.93 1.82 -7.42
C GLY A 69 21.27 2.68 -6.34
N VAL A 70 19.97 2.49 -6.07
CA VAL A 70 19.23 3.27 -5.07
C VAL A 70 19.05 2.48 -3.78
N MET A 71 19.08 3.17 -2.63
CA MET A 71 18.75 2.53 -1.35
C MET A 71 17.27 2.16 -1.32
N TYR A 72 16.93 1.05 -0.68
CA TYR A 72 15.54 0.57 -0.63
C TYR A 72 15.12 0.15 0.78
N SER A 73 13.85 0.40 1.11
CA SER A 73 13.15 -0.20 2.25
C SER A 73 12.09 -1.16 1.74
N VAL A 74 11.96 -2.32 2.36
CA VAL A 74 10.91 -3.30 2.02
C VAL A 74 9.92 -3.38 3.17
N GLU A 75 8.65 -3.19 2.85
CA GLU A 75 7.54 -3.41 3.78
C GLU A 75 6.79 -4.69 3.41
N GLU A 76 6.69 -5.60 4.37
CA GLU A 76 5.99 -6.86 4.15
C GLU A 76 4.47 -6.68 4.19
N PRO A 77 3.74 -7.35 3.29
CA PRO A 77 2.29 -7.26 3.25
C PRO A 77 1.66 -7.81 4.52
N LYS A 78 0.68 -7.08 5.07
CA LYS A 78 -0.14 -7.58 6.17
C LYS A 78 -1.27 -8.44 5.63
N GLU A 79 -1.06 -9.75 5.64
CA GLU A 79 -2.08 -10.68 5.18
C GLU A 79 -3.33 -10.66 6.07
N ARG A 80 -4.51 -10.61 5.43
CA ARG A 80 -5.77 -10.71 6.15
C ARG A 80 -6.01 -12.17 6.52
N LYS A 81 -5.94 -12.46 7.82
CA LYS A 81 -6.39 -13.74 8.38
C LYS A 81 -7.89 -13.93 8.13
N LEU A 82 -8.24 -15.02 7.44
CA LEU A 82 -9.64 -15.42 7.26
C LEU A 82 -10.13 -16.01 8.58
N LYS A 83 -11.25 -15.49 9.07
CA LYS A 83 -11.94 -16.08 10.23
C LYS A 83 -13.13 -16.86 9.68
N PRO A 84 -13.20 -18.19 9.88
CA PRO A 84 -14.39 -18.94 9.51
C PRO A 84 -15.58 -18.37 10.27
N LYS A 85 -16.71 -18.25 9.58
CA LYS A 85 -17.96 -17.78 10.15
C LYS A 85 -19.07 -18.69 9.64
N GLY A 86 -19.68 -19.46 10.54
CA GLY A 86 -20.91 -20.19 10.27
C GLY A 86 -22.12 -19.30 10.55
N TYR A 87 -23.18 -19.47 9.76
CA TYR A 87 -24.44 -18.77 10.04
C TYR A 87 -25.05 -19.22 11.38
N GLY A 88 -24.94 -20.51 11.72
CA GLY A 88 -25.41 -21.07 12.99
C GLY A 88 -24.71 -20.49 14.22
N ASP A 89 -23.43 -20.13 14.10
CA ASP A 89 -22.65 -19.51 15.18
C ASP A 89 -23.28 -18.19 15.66
N ASN A 90 -24.06 -17.53 14.78
CA ASN A 90 -24.72 -16.29 15.16
C ASN A 90 -25.76 -16.48 16.29
N PHE A 91 -26.33 -17.68 16.43
CA PHE A 91 -27.40 -18.01 17.38
C PHE A 91 -26.95 -18.95 18.52
N SER A 92 -25.65 -19.25 18.62
CA SER A 92 -25.14 -20.15 19.67
C SER A 92 -25.45 -19.62 21.06
N ASN A 93 -25.90 -20.49 21.96
CA ASN A 93 -26.16 -20.17 23.36
C ASN A 93 -24.91 -19.73 24.13
N THR A 94 -23.71 -20.04 23.64
CA THR A 94 -22.42 -19.63 24.19
C THR A 94 -21.93 -18.27 23.68
N ARG A 95 -22.65 -17.63 22.76
CA ARG A 95 -22.26 -16.32 22.22
C ARG A 95 -22.46 -15.23 23.27
N LEU A 96 -21.38 -14.53 23.65
CA LEU A 96 -21.42 -13.45 24.66
C LEU A 96 -22.24 -12.22 24.24
N GLY A 97 -22.59 -12.06 22.95
CA GLY A 97 -23.33 -10.90 22.45
C GLY A 97 -24.47 -11.30 21.51
N ARG A 98 -25.58 -10.57 21.55
CA ARG A 98 -26.74 -10.79 20.67
C ARG A 98 -26.39 -10.42 19.22
N TRP A 99 -26.96 -11.15 18.26
CA TRP A 99 -26.82 -10.83 16.83
C TRP A 99 -27.76 -9.70 16.39
N THR A 100 -28.90 -9.55 17.06
CA THR A 100 -29.92 -8.57 16.70
C THR A 100 -29.41 -7.13 16.83
N HIS A 101 -29.99 -6.24 16.01
CA HIS A 101 -29.74 -4.80 16.02
C HIS A 101 -29.99 -4.17 17.39
#